data_AF-A0A0R3VZH6-F1
#
_entry.id   AF-A0A0R3VZH6-F1
#
_cell.length_a   1.000
_cell.length_b   1.000
_cell.length_c   1.000
_cell.angle_alpha   90.00
_cell.angle_beta   90.00
_cell.angle_gamma   90.00
#
_symmetry.space_group_name_H-M   'P 1'
#
loop_
_entity.id
_entity.type
_entity.pdbx_description
1 polymer ?
#
loop_
_entity_poly.entity_id
_entity_poly.type
_entity_poly.pdbx_seq_one_letter_code
_entity_poly.pdbx_strand_id
1 'polypeptide(L)' 'MFERFGSISLRMGTRPGAPQNVIIEVVDPYKVRLSWKQPPRPDGIVVGYSVEWGVSDIPNDGVSLGIQYSYTISDWTPG' A
#
# COMPACT_ATOMS: atom_id res chain seq x y z
N MET A 1 15.51 -23.40 -26.23
CA MET A 1 15.70 -21.95 -26.04
C MET A 1 14.55 -21.25 -26.73
N PHE A 2 13.70 -20.48 -26.02
CA PHE A 2 12.97 -19.25 -26.41
C PHE A 2 12.24 -18.70 -25.15
N GLU A 3 12.28 -17.39 -24.94
CA GLU A 3 12.26 -16.72 -23.63
C GLU A 3 10.91 -16.09 -23.23
N ARG A 4 10.71 -15.90 -21.92
CA ARG A 4 9.55 -15.30 -21.27
C ARG A 4 9.53 -13.78 -21.49
N PHE A 5 8.46 -13.22 -22.04
CA PHE A 5 8.27 -11.77 -22.09
C PHE A 5 7.41 -11.27 -20.94
N GLY A 6 8.00 -10.44 -20.07
CA GLY A 6 7.30 -9.47 -19.24
C GLY A 6 8.01 -8.14 -19.42
N SER A 7 7.37 -7.15 -20.04
CA SER A 7 7.95 -5.82 -20.20
C SER A 7 7.70 -4.99 -18.95
N ILE A 8 8.78 -4.60 -18.25
CA ILE A 8 8.73 -3.58 -17.20
C ILE A 8 9.16 -2.27 -17.83
N SER A 9 8.20 -1.42 -18.19
CA SER A 9 8.48 -0.04 -18.61
C SER A 9 8.70 0.81 -17.37
N LEU A 10 9.97 1.04 -17.01
CA LEU A 10 10.35 1.98 -15.96
C LEU A 10 10.02 3.40 -16.42
N ARG A 11 8.97 4.00 -15.86
CA ARG A 11 8.84 5.46 -15.86
C ARG A 11 9.82 5.99 -14.82
N MET A 12 10.99 6.42 -15.28
CA MET A 12 11.96 7.10 -14.42
C MET A 12 11.34 8.40 -13.89
N GLY A 13 11.12 8.43 -12.58
CA GLY A 13 10.58 9.55 -11.82
C GLY A 13 10.24 9.11 -10.40
N THR A 14 11.24 9.09 -9.51
CA THR A 14 11.13 9.07 -8.04
C THR A 14 9.97 8.23 -7.47
N ARG A 15 10.14 6.90 -7.39
CA ARG A 15 9.26 6.11 -6.52
C ARG A 15 9.86 6.20 -5.11
N PRO A 16 9.18 6.79 -4.11
CA PRO A 16 9.67 6.78 -2.74
C PRO A 16 9.95 5.34 -2.32
N GLY A 17 10.93 5.14 -1.43
CA GLY A 17 11.15 3.82 -0.85
C GLY A 17 9.86 3.23 -0.25
N ALA A 18 9.79 1.91 -0.16
CA ALA A 18 8.64 1.26 0.47
C ALA A 18 8.54 1.66 1.96
N PRO A 19 7.32 1.83 2.50
CA PRO A 19 7.14 2.06 3.93
C PRO A 19 7.73 0.91 4.76
N GLN A 20 8.28 1.25 5.92
CA GLN A 20 8.87 0.28 6.85
C GLN A 20 7.84 -0.19 7.86
N ASN A 21 8.08 -1.37 8.45
CA ASN A 21 7.29 -1.91 9.56
C ASN A 21 5.78 -1.78 9.32
N VAL A 22 5.31 -2.26 8.17
CA VAL A 22 3.87 -2.35 7.91
C VAL A 22 3.30 -3.39 8.87
N ILE A 23 2.48 -2.94 9.81
CA ILE A 23 1.81 -3.77 10.81
C ILE A 23 0.32 -3.74 10.51
N ILE A 24 -0.29 -4.92 10.54
CA ILE A 24 -1.72 -5.11 10.35
C ILE A 24 -2.28 -5.66 11.67
N GLU A 25 -3.20 -4.93 12.27
CA GLU A 25 -3.90 -5.32 13.49
C GLU A 25 -5.38 -5.52 13.18
N VAL A 26 -5.91 -6.71 13.46
CA VAL A 26 -7.36 -6.95 13.40
C VAL A 26 -7.96 -6.41 14.68
N VAL A 27 -8.68 -5.30 14.58
CA VAL A 27 -9.32 -4.62 15.72
C VAL A 27 -10.71 -5.21 15.97
N ASP A 28 -11.38 -5.65 14.92
CA ASP A 28 -12.72 -6.24 14.93
C ASP A 28 -12.87 -7.12 13.66
N PRO A 29 -13.83 -8.09 13.60
CA PRO A 29 -14.11 -8.84 12.38
C PRO A 29 -14.34 -7.99 11.12
N TYR A 30 -14.76 -6.73 11.28
CA TYR A 30 -15.02 -5.78 10.20
C TYR A 30 -14.03 -4.60 10.17
N LYS A 31 -13.06 -4.58 11.09
CA LYS A 31 -12.12 -3.46 11.23
C LYS A 31 -10.68 -3.92 11.29
N VAL A 32 -9.89 -3.44 10.35
CA VAL A 32 -8.45 -3.70 10.29
C VAL A 32 -7.71 -2.38 10.37
N ARG A 33 -6.75 -2.30 11.28
CA ARG A 33 -5.85 -1.16 11.42
C ARG A 33 -4.52 -1.47 10.78
N LEU A 34 -4.11 -0.64 9.83
CA LEU A 34 -2.79 -0.63 9.25
C LEU A 34 -1.97 0.48 9.91
N SER A 35 -0.71 0.19 10.19
CA SER A 35 0.27 1.21 10.56
C SER A 35 1.60 0.94 9.88
N TRP A 36 2.35 2.00 9.59
CA TRP A 36 3.61 1.93 8.87
C TRP A 36 4.55 3.07 9.27
N LYS A 37 5.82 2.93 8.91
CA LYS A 37 6.86 3.93 9.12
C LYS A 37 7.40 4.46 7.80
N GLN A 38 7.99 5.65 7.86
CA GLN A 38 8.60 6.27 6.70
C GLN A 38 9.70 5.37 6.09
N PRO A 39 9.84 5.35 4.75
CA PRO A 39 10.96 4.70 4.10
C PRO A 39 12.32 5.21 4.60
N PRO A 40 13.34 4.33 4.67
CA PRO A 40 14.68 4.70 5.15
C PRO A 40 15.44 5.51 4.11
N ARG A 41 15.06 5.37 2.84
CA ARG A 41 15.53 6.17 1.70
C ARG A 41 14.30 6.72 0.99
N PRO A 42 13.77 7.85 1.46
CA PRO A 42 12.84 8.61 0.65
C PRO A 42 13.73 9.25 -0.43
N ASP A 43 13.86 8.62 -1.60
CA ASP A 43 14.57 9.17 -2.77
C ASP A 43 13.77 10.38 -3.33
N GLY A 44 13.54 11.40 -2.48
CA GLY A 44 12.57 12.47 -2.64
C GLY A 44 11.85 12.84 -1.33
N ILE A 45 10.93 13.80 -1.39
CA ILE A 45 10.07 14.15 -0.24
C ILE A 45 8.84 13.24 -0.27
N VAL A 46 8.54 12.57 0.85
CA VAL A 46 7.27 11.84 1.00
C VAL A 46 6.15 12.86 1.12
N VAL A 47 5.17 12.80 0.22
CA VAL A 47 3.99 13.70 0.21
C VAL A 47 2.69 13.00 0.63
N GLY A 48 2.70 11.67 0.74
CA GLY A 48 1.55 10.88 1.16
C GLY A 48 1.80 9.39 1.04
N TYR A 49 0.77 8.61 1.37
CA TYR A 49 0.76 7.15 1.26
C TYR A 49 -0.53 6.69 0.58
N SER A 50 -0.44 5.67 -0.26
CA SER A 50 -1.61 5.01 -0.84
C SER A 50 -1.78 3.64 -0.20
N VAL A 51 -2.99 3.34 0.27
CA VAL A 51 -3.34 2.07 0.90
C VAL A 51 -4.35 1.36 0.01
N GLU A 52 -3.97 0.19 -0.49
CA GLU A 52 -4.81 -0.69 -1.31
C GLU A 52 -5.06 -1.99 -0.54
N TRP A 53 -6.29 -2.48 -0.58
CA TRP A 53 -6.68 -3.77 -0.01
C TRP A 53 -7.64 -4.48 -0.95
N GLY A 54 -7.87 -5.77 -0.79
CA GLY A 54 -8.76 -6.55 -1.65
C GLY A 54 -9.01 -7.92 -1.08
N VAL A 55 -10.18 -8.48 -1.39
CA VAL A 55 -10.52 -9.88 -1.11
C VAL A 55 -10.33 -10.64 -2.43
N SER A 56 -9.18 -11.28 -2.62
CA SER A 56 -8.80 -12.00 -3.86
C SER A 56 -8.46 -11.08 -5.05
N ASP A 57 -8.61 -11.56 -6.30
CA ASP A 57 -8.26 -10.86 -7.56
C ASP A 57 -9.10 -9.61 -7.87
N ILE A 58 -9.91 -9.13 -6.92
CA ILE A 58 -10.68 -7.89 -7.03
C ILE A 58 -9.89 -6.80 -6.30
N PRO A 59 -9.21 -5.89 -7.02
CA PRO A 59 -8.60 -4.72 -6.41
C PRO A 59 -9.73 -3.87 -5.82
N ASN A 60 -9.67 -3.55 -4.53
CA ASN A 60 -10.54 -2.50 -4.02
C ASN A 60 -9.99 -1.14 -4.45
N ASP A 61 -10.86 -0.14 -4.55
CA ASP A 61 -10.44 1.25 -4.75
C ASP A 61 -9.56 1.67 -3.57
N GLY A 62 -8.26 1.83 -3.84
CA GLY A 62 -7.29 2.24 -2.83
C GLY A 62 -7.58 3.64 -2.29
N VAL A 63 -7.12 3.90 -1.07
CA VAL A 63 -7.25 5.19 -0.40
C VAL A 63 -5.92 5.94 -0.48
N SER A 64 -5.97 7.18 -1.00
CA SER A 64 -4.84 8.09 -0.97
C SER A 64 -4.89 8.95 0.31
N LEU A 65 -3.86 8.83 1.12
CA LEU A 65 -3.70 9.55 2.38
C LEU A 65 -2.62 10.62 2.23
N GLY A 66 -2.77 11.71 2.98
CA GLY A 66 -1.68 12.66 3.20
C GLY A 66 -0.56 12.04 4.05
N ILE A 67 0.21 12.86 4.77
CA ILE A 67 1.23 12.36 5.71
C ILE A 67 0.55 11.76 6.95
N GLN A 68 0.15 10.50 6.82
CA GLN A 68 -0.38 9.67 7.89
C GLN A 68 0.42 8.37 7.94
N TYR A 69 0.53 7.80 9.13
CA TYR A 69 1.29 6.58 9.40
C TYR A 69 0.39 5.42 9.84
N SER A 70 -0.93 5.63 9.82
CA SER A 70 -1.90 4.60 10.12
C SER A 70 -3.22 4.88 9.45
N TYR A 71 -3.95 3.83 9.09
CA TYR A 71 -5.29 3.89 8.54
C TYR A 71 -6.13 2.73 9.07
N THR A 72 -7.41 2.98 9.35
CA THR A 72 -8.34 1.92 9.77
C THR A 72 -9.35 1.69 8.67
N ILE A 73 -9.34 0.49 8.11
CA ILE A 73 -10.35 0.00 7.19
C ILE A 73 -11.53 -0.43 8.05
N SER A 74 -12.66 0.29 7.97
CA SER A 74 -13.87 0.02 8.77
C SER A 74 -15.07 -0.47 7.96
N ASP A 75 -15.04 -0.32 6.64
CA ASP A 75 -16.15 -0.69 5.74
C ASP A 75 -16.04 -2.11 5.21
N TRP A 76 -15.37 -3.01 5.94
CA TRP A 76 -15.21 -4.39 5.51
C TRP A 76 -16.50 -5.14 5.83
N THR A 77 -17.39 -5.34 4.85
CA THR A 77 -18.47 -6.34 4.96
C THR A 77 -17.98 -7.64 4.31
N PRO A 78 -17.58 -8.68 5.07
CA PRO A 78 -17.42 -10.02 4.54
C PRO A 78 -18.78 -10.45 3.98
N GLY A 79 -18.79 -10.75 2.69
CA GLY A 79 -19.89 -11.44 2.01
C GLY A 79 -19.98 -12.89 2.43
#